data_AF-A0A0P7BI63-F1
#
_entry.id   AF-A0A0P7BI63-F1
#
_cell.length_a   1.000
_cell.length_b   1.000
_cell.length_c   1.000
_cell.angle_alpha   90.00
_cell.angle_beta   90.00
_cell.angle_gamma   90.00
#
_symmetry.space_group_name_H-M   'P 1'
#
loop_
_entity.id
_entity.type
_entity.pdbx_description
1 polymer ?
#
loop_
_entity_poly.entity_id
_entity_poly.type
_entity_poly.pdbx_seq_one_letter_code
_entity_poly.pdbx_strand_id
1 'polypeptide(L)'
;MNNGKTLKRPGRLVEQRPPQAPIAGPQGSGLYGTLQYGHRSLHQGRSKSTVLRSTDLQAPALPSVQSSGPIDDTTSSFFQHSNAKRVNTDSVITSALKKQYPQFDLVVVPENSDRGSTFNLLAFAGAGHATFTPIEETGDLPSSLEWTVYLPPSRRMNGNKGYLGEDVIFGKFLYEWEGEEFVIYLVDGRDGMDPYPQVRNYYILTSDVHKANQLVLSVGSWGSDLHDEVWVFDQGYFVKDRELWESAQKSTWDAVILDENMKKSLINDHISFFESRQTYADLGVPWKRGIIYHGPPGNGKTISIKATMHMLADRKPSIPTVYVRSLESWMGPEFSLHMIFEKAREFAPCYLVFEDIDSLVTPMVRSYFLNEVDGLKQNDGIFIIASTNHLDRLDPGISKRPSRFDRKYYFPDPDVDQREAYCRFWQEKLKPNKDIEFPDKLCKAIAEITDKFSFAYIQEAFVATLLAIARQSKAKRIRGSSAESWVLVGDDEDPAGTLDEDDLDKLAFWVEIKKQVKLLREGIKDEEDASRGRIV
;
A
#
# COMPACT_ATOMS: atom_id res chain seq x y z
N MET A 1 72.66 -4.25 0.70
CA MET A 1 73.64 -5.19 0.12
C MET A 1 72.89 -6.43 -0.36
N ASN A 2 73.14 -6.81 -1.63
CA ASN A 2 72.87 -8.07 -2.36
C ASN A 2 71.55 -8.84 -2.14
N ASN A 3 70.67 -8.98 -3.13
CA ASN A 3 70.74 -9.77 -4.39
C ASN A 3 70.73 -11.29 -4.21
N GLY A 4 69.75 -11.95 -4.83
CA GLY A 4 69.74 -13.40 -5.05
C GLY A 4 68.45 -13.94 -5.69
N LYS A 5 68.28 -13.73 -7.00
CA LYS A 5 67.38 -14.50 -7.89
C LYS A 5 67.76 -16.00 -7.82
N THR A 6 66.95 -16.97 -8.25
CA THR A 6 66.98 -17.54 -9.63
C THR A 6 65.89 -18.64 -9.83
N LEU A 7 65.02 -18.41 -10.83
CA LEU A 7 64.45 -19.29 -11.90
C LEU A 7 63.38 -20.41 -11.73
N LYS A 8 62.27 -20.20 -12.50
CA LYS A 8 61.60 -21.04 -13.57
C LYS A 8 61.00 -22.42 -13.22
N ARG A 9 59.85 -22.91 -13.73
CA ARG A 9 58.86 -22.55 -14.80
C ARG A 9 57.61 -23.51 -14.69
N PRO A 10 56.59 -23.52 -15.59
CA PRO A 10 55.17 -23.34 -15.24
C PRO A 10 54.26 -24.58 -15.39
N GLY A 11 53.02 -24.51 -14.87
CA GLY A 11 51.97 -25.50 -15.16
C GLY A 11 50.55 -25.02 -14.86
N ARG A 12 49.76 -24.84 -15.93
CA ARG A 12 48.28 -24.89 -16.07
C ARG A 12 47.37 -24.12 -15.09
N LEU A 13 46.82 -23.00 -15.58
CA LEU A 13 45.52 -22.46 -15.16
C LEU A 13 44.40 -23.17 -15.92
N VAL A 14 43.44 -23.70 -15.17
CA VAL A 14 42.14 -24.19 -15.65
C VAL A 14 41.16 -23.04 -15.50
N GLU A 15 40.62 -22.54 -16.62
CA GLU A 15 39.52 -21.57 -16.62
C GLU A 15 38.23 -22.23 -16.11
N GLN A 16 37.70 -21.73 -14.99
CA GLN A 16 36.30 -21.92 -14.61
C GLN A 16 35.53 -20.62 -14.86
N ARG A 17 34.41 -20.77 -15.56
CA ARG A 17 33.52 -19.68 -16.00
C ARG A 17 32.79 -19.03 -14.80
N PRO A 18 32.57 -17.71 -14.80
CA PRO A 18 31.59 -17.08 -13.91
C PRO A 18 30.15 -17.24 -14.44
N PRO A 19 29.14 -17.19 -13.54
CA PRO A 19 27.74 -17.46 -13.85
C PRO A 19 27.04 -16.30 -14.60
N GLN A 20 25.97 -16.66 -15.31
CA GLN A 20 25.15 -15.80 -16.17
C GLN A 20 24.42 -14.70 -15.38
N ALA A 21 24.49 -13.47 -15.90
CA ALA A 21 23.68 -12.34 -15.46
C ALA A 21 22.28 -12.37 -16.11
N PRO A 22 21.21 -11.99 -15.39
CA PRO A 22 19.88 -11.81 -15.95
C PRO A 22 19.79 -10.55 -16.81
N ILE A 23 18.89 -10.61 -17.79
CA ILE A 23 18.68 -9.69 -18.90
C ILE A 23 18.21 -8.31 -18.38
N ALA A 24 19.03 -7.28 -18.57
CA ALA A 24 18.65 -5.88 -18.43
C ALA A 24 18.15 -5.35 -19.79
N GLY A 25 16.89 -4.92 -19.84
CA GLY A 25 16.36 -4.12 -20.95
C GLY A 25 16.91 -2.69 -20.88
N PRO A 26 17.28 -2.06 -22.01
CA PRO A 26 17.95 -0.76 -21.98
C PRO A 26 16.94 0.37 -21.73
N GLN A 27 17.19 1.10 -20.65
CA GLN A 27 16.89 2.53 -20.56
C GLN A 27 17.60 3.25 -21.70
N GLY A 28 16.87 4.11 -22.42
CA GLY A 28 17.39 4.98 -23.46
C GLY A 28 16.81 6.37 -23.31
N SER A 29 17.42 7.18 -22.44
CA SER A 29 17.29 8.62 -22.41
C SER A 29 17.94 9.23 -23.66
N GLY A 30 17.12 9.68 -24.62
CA GLY A 30 17.59 10.36 -25.83
C GLY A 30 17.77 11.85 -25.61
N LEU A 31 19.00 12.26 -25.29
CA LEU A 31 19.49 13.64 -25.38
C LEU A 31 19.68 14.04 -26.85
N TYR A 32 19.27 15.28 -27.16
CA TYR A 32 19.59 16.14 -28.31
C TYR A 32 20.58 15.61 -29.36
N GLY A 33 20.08 15.38 -30.58
CA GLY A 33 20.92 15.21 -31.77
C GLY A 33 21.26 16.55 -32.42
N THR A 34 22.48 17.04 -32.18
CA THR A 34 23.10 18.12 -32.95
C THR A 34 23.76 17.51 -34.19
N LEU A 35 23.29 17.82 -35.40
CA LEU A 35 23.92 17.39 -36.64
C LEU A 35 25.19 18.23 -36.91
N GLN A 36 26.37 17.66 -36.66
CA GLN A 36 27.64 18.15 -37.20
C GLN A 36 27.82 17.64 -38.63
N TYR A 37 27.97 18.56 -39.61
CA TYR A 37 28.38 18.20 -40.97
C TYR A 37 29.89 17.91 -41.01
N GLY A 38 30.25 16.65 -41.24
CA GLY A 38 31.63 16.18 -41.45
C GLY A 38 31.98 16.05 -42.94
N HIS A 39 33.12 16.63 -43.31
CA HIS A 39 33.75 16.62 -44.64
C HIS A 39 34.00 15.21 -45.21
N ARG A 40 33.86 15.09 -46.54
CA ARG A 40 34.20 13.91 -47.36
C ARG A 40 35.66 13.47 -47.21
N SER A 41 35.90 12.16 -47.07
CA SER A 41 36.95 11.44 -47.80
C SER A 41 36.65 9.93 -47.79
N LEU A 42 36.42 9.33 -48.96
CA LEU A 42 36.28 7.89 -49.14
C LEU A 42 37.42 7.39 -50.01
N HIS A 43 38.35 6.66 -49.39
CA HIS A 43 39.28 5.76 -50.07
C HIS A 43 38.73 4.33 -50.09
N GLN A 44 39.21 3.59 -51.09
CA GLN A 44 38.73 2.32 -51.63
C GLN A 44 38.78 1.14 -50.64
N GLY A 45 37.93 0.14 -50.88
CA GLY A 45 38.12 -1.21 -50.38
C GLY A 45 36.99 -2.17 -50.74
N ARG A 46 37.16 -2.95 -51.81
CA ARG A 46 36.32 -4.11 -52.16
C ARG A 46 36.57 -5.27 -51.19
N SER A 47 35.52 -5.98 -50.75
CA SER A 47 35.49 -7.46 -50.75
C SER A 47 34.09 -8.01 -50.52
N LYS A 48 33.88 -9.23 -51.03
CA LYS A 48 32.64 -9.94 -51.38
C LYS A 48 31.90 -10.51 -50.17
N SER A 49 30.56 -10.58 -50.24
CA SER A 49 29.79 -11.61 -49.53
C SER A 49 28.57 -12.07 -50.35
N THR A 50 28.23 -13.34 -50.10
CA THR A 50 27.49 -14.28 -50.93
C THR A 50 25.99 -14.02 -50.97
N VAL A 51 25.41 -14.26 -52.15
CA VAL A 51 24.00 -14.11 -52.53
C VAL A 51 23.12 -15.16 -51.83
N LEU A 52 22.13 -14.71 -51.05
CA LEU A 52 20.89 -15.45 -50.80
C LEU A 52 19.83 -14.92 -51.78
N ARG A 53 19.26 -15.81 -52.58
CA ARG A 53 18.21 -15.50 -53.57
C ARG A 53 16.96 -15.01 -52.84
N SER A 54 16.68 -13.71 -52.92
CA SER A 54 15.37 -13.14 -52.61
C SER A 54 14.38 -13.55 -53.71
N THR A 55 13.27 -14.14 -53.31
CA THR A 55 12.05 -14.20 -54.13
C THR A 55 11.68 -12.79 -54.59
N ASP A 56 11.35 -12.65 -55.88
CA ASP A 56 10.96 -11.40 -56.54
C ASP A 56 9.78 -10.72 -55.85
N LEU A 57 10.10 -9.82 -54.92
CA LEU A 57 9.28 -8.67 -54.58
C LEU A 57 10.20 -7.47 -54.82
N GLN A 58 10.15 -6.90 -56.02
CA GLN A 58 10.76 -5.60 -56.28
C GLN A 58 10.16 -4.62 -55.28
N ALA A 59 10.92 -4.23 -54.27
CA ALA A 59 10.57 -3.09 -53.44
C ALA A 59 10.34 -1.92 -54.41
N PRO A 60 9.20 -1.22 -54.35
CA PRO A 60 8.93 -0.12 -55.25
C PRO A 60 10.09 0.89 -55.13
N ALA A 61 10.69 1.24 -56.28
CA ALA A 61 11.75 2.23 -56.30
C ALA A 61 11.19 3.53 -55.71
N LEU A 62 11.86 4.06 -54.69
CA LEU A 62 11.49 5.36 -54.13
C LEU A 62 11.54 6.40 -55.25
N PRO A 63 10.46 7.17 -55.48
CA PRO A 63 10.48 8.20 -56.50
C PRO A 63 11.63 9.17 -56.22
N SER A 64 12.38 9.54 -57.27
CA SER A 64 13.45 10.53 -57.15
C SER A 64 12.84 11.85 -56.70
N VAL A 65 13.01 12.20 -55.43
CA VAL A 65 12.49 13.46 -54.86
C VAL A 65 13.27 14.61 -55.48
N GLN A 66 12.71 15.22 -56.54
CA GLN A 66 13.18 16.49 -57.04
C GLN A 66 12.71 17.60 -56.09
N SER A 67 13.66 18.36 -55.54
CA SER A 67 13.42 19.38 -54.51
C SER A 67 12.79 20.68 -55.03
N SER A 68 11.95 20.62 -56.06
CA SER A 68 11.38 21.81 -56.72
C SER A 68 9.88 21.73 -56.98
N GLY A 69 9.15 20.96 -56.17
CA GLY A 69 7.69 20.92 -56.13
C GLY A 69 7.12 21.53 -54.84
N PRO A 70 5.80 21.80 -54.76
CA PRO A 70 5.15 22.21 -53.51
C PRO A 70 5.47 21.21 -52.40
N ILE A 71 5.55 21.71 -51.15
CA ILE A 71 5.90 20.95 -49.95
C ILE A 71 5.12 19.62 -49.95
N ASP A 72 5.84 18.51 -49.77
CA ASP A 72 5.24 17.17 -49.69
C ASP A 72 4.10 17.17 -48.65
N ASP A 73 2.98 16.53 -48.96
CA ASP A 73 1.75 16.59 -48.17
C ASP A 73 1.98 16.09 -46.73
N THR A 74 2.88 15.11 -46.57
CA THR A 74 3.33 14.64 -45.25
C THR A 74 4.05 15.74 -44.48
N THR A 75 4.94 16.47 -45.16
CA THR A 75 5.69 17.59 -44.57
C THR A 75 4.74 18.75 -44.22
N SER A 76 3.80 19.07 -45.12
CA SER A 76 2.76 20.07 -44.89
C SER A 76 1.89 19.66 -43.69
N SER A 77 1.41 18.42 -43.64
CA SER A 77 0.59 17.88 -42.54
C SER A 77 1.35 17.88 -41.22
N PHE A 78 2.63 17.49 -41.22
CA PHE A 78 3.47 17.51 -40.03
C PHE A 78 3.65 18.94 -39.48
N PHE A 79 3.98 19.91 -40.33
CA PHE A 79 4.16 21.30 -39.89
C PHE A 79 2.82 22.01 -39.62
N GLN A 80 1.72 21.66 -40.28
CA GLN A 80 0.39 22.16 -39.94
C GLN A 80 -0.06 21.64 -38.57
N HIS A 81 0.12 20.35 -38.30
CA HIS A 81 -0.15 19.75 -36.99
C HIS A 81 0.75 20.38 -35.91
N SER A 82 2.05 20.50 -36.19
CA SER A 82 3.03 20.97 -35.20
C SER A 82 3.02 22.48 -34.97
N ASN A 83 2.51 23.27 -35.93
CA ASN A 83 2.31 24.72 -35.78
C ASN A 83 0.87 25.11 -35.43
N ALA A 84 -0.03 24.14 -35.26
CA ALA A 84 -1.39 24.45 -34.83
C ALA A 84 -1.35 25.15 -33.47
N LYS A 85 -2.01 26.31 -33.37
CA LYS A 85 -2.12 27.02 -32.10
C LYS A 85 -2.84 26.11 -31.11
N ARG A 86 -2.16 25.73 -30.03
CA ARG A 86 -2.79 24.98 -28.96
C ARG A 86 -3.81 25.89 -28.28
N VAL A 87 -5.07 25.46 -28.29
CA VAL A 87 -6.16 26.19 -27.65
C VAL A 87 -6.28 25.65 -26.24
N ASN A 88 -6.22 26.54 -25.24
CA ASN A 88 -6.46 26.19 -23.86
C ASN A 88 -7.97 26.10 -23.64
N THR A 89 -8.47 24.87 -23.42
CA THR A 89 -9.84 24.53 -23.02
C THR A 89 -10.34 25.42 -21.90
N ASP A 90 -9.56 25.64 -20.83
CA ASP A 90 -10.00 26.49 -19.71
C ASP A 90 -10.35 27.92 -20.15
N SER A 91 -9.53 28.51 -21.02
CA SER A 91 -9.77 29.82 -21.62
C SER A 91 -11.00 29.83 -22.52
N VAL A 92 -11.24 28.76 -23.28
CA VAL A 92 -12.42 28.61 -24.15
C VAL A 92 -13.70 28.52 -23.31
N ILE A 93 -13.72 27.62 -22.32
CA ILE A 93 -14.90 27.41 -21.47
C ILE A 93 -15.19 28.67 -20.66
N THR A 94 -14.18 29.26 -20.02
CA THR A 94 -14.33 30.51 -19.26
C THR A 94 -14.90 31.64 -20.11
N SER A 95 -14.40 31.82 -21.33
CA SER A 95 -14.89 32.85 -22.26
C SER A 95 -16.33 32.58 -22.71
N ALA A 96 -16.65 31.33 -23.04
CA ALA A 96 -18.00 30.92 -23.45
C ALA A 96 -19.02 31.15 -22.32
N LEU A 97 -18.72 30.71 -21.09
CA LEU A 97 -19.60 30.86 -19.95
C LEU A 97 -19.83 32.34 -19.59
N LYS A 98 -18.77 33.16 -19.55
CA LYS A 98 -18.91 34.61 -19.31
C LYS A 98 -19.72 35.33 -20.37
N LYS A 99 -19.65 34.89 -21.64
CA LYS A 99 -20.45 35.45 -22.73
C LYS A 99 -21.92 35.05 -22.62
N GLN A 100 -22.19 33.80 -22.23
CA GLN A 100 -23.54 33.25 -22.11
C GLN A 100 -24.26 33.77 -20.86
N TYR A 101 -23.52 33.95 -19.76
CA TYR A 101 -24.03 34.31 -18.44
C TYR A 101 -23.32 35.55 -17.88
N PRO A 102 -23.42 36.73 -18.55
CA PRO A 102 -22.68 37.93 -18.15
C PRO A 102 -23.09 38.50 -16.79
N GLN A 103 -24.27 38.13 -16.28
CA GLN A 103 -24.79 38.55 -14.98
C GLN A 103 -24.32 37.70 -13.80
N PHE A 104 -23.72 36.53 -14.06
CA PHE A 104 -23.26 35.62 -13.04
C PHE A 104 -21.73 35.67 -12.92
N ASP A 105 -21.24 35.55 -11.70
CA ASP A 105 -19.82 35.34 -11.46
C ASP A 105 -19.45 33.88 -11.73
N LEU A 106 -18.18 33.67 -12.08
CA LEU A 106 -17.63 32.35 -12.42
C LEU A 106 -16.43 32.04 -11.52
N VAL A 107 -16.54 30.95 -10.76
CA VAL A 107 -15.46 30.38 -9.95
C VAL A 107 -15.00 29.07 -10.61
N VAL A 108 -13.70 28.93 -10.86
CA VAL A 108 -13.12 27.72 -11.48
C VAL A 108 -12.27 26.99 -10.46
N VAL A 109 -12.55 25.71 -10.25
CA VAL A 109 -11.90 24.88 -9.23
C VAL A 109 -11.45 23.56 -9.85
N PRO A 110 -10.15 23.25 -9.88
CA PRO A 110 -9.67 21.96 -10.35
C PRO A 110 -10.05 20.85 -9.35
N GLU A 111 -10.39 19.66 -9.86
CA GLU A 111 -10.72 18.49 -9.03
C GLU A 111 -9.51 18.02 -8.21
N ASN A 112 -8.33 18.03 -8.83
CA ASN A 112 -7.06 17.73 -8.21
C ASN A 112 -6.13 18.93 -8.37
N SER A 113 -5.50 19.36 -7.28
CA SER A 113 -4.42 20.34 -7.34
C SER A 113 -3.08 19.69 -7.02
N ASP A 114 -2.00 20.23 -7.59
CA ASP A 114 -0.61 19.81 -7.32
C ASP A 114 -0.20 19.94 -5.83
N ARG A 115 -1.08 20.50 -4.98
CA ARG A 115 -0.89 20.65 -3.54
C ARG A 115 -1.63 19.61 -2.70
N GLY A 116 -2.14 18.54 -3.30
CA GLY A 116 -2.74 17.42 -2.60
C GLY A 116 -4.15 17.68 -2.05
N SER A 117 -4.80 18.78 -2.45
CA SER A 117 -6.22 19.00 -2.16
C SER A 117 -7.08 18.16 -3.11
N THR A 118 -7.99 17.37 -2.55
CA THR A 118 -9.04 16.70 -3.34
C THR A 118 -10.32 17.52 -3.26
N PHE A 119 -10.87 17.88 -4.41
CA PHE A 119 -12.09 18.68 -4.50
C PHE A 119 -13.07 17.99 -5.43
N ASN A 120 -14.13 17.37 -4.89
CA ASN A 120 -15.09 16.62 -5.70
C ASN A 120 -16.53 16.92 -5.27
N LEU A 121 -17.21 17.78 -6.03
CA LEU A 121 -18.59 18.20 -5.78
C LEU A 121 -19.58 17.05 -5.92
N LEU A 122 -19.36 16.15 -6.88
CA LEU A 122 -20.23 15.00 -7.10
C LEU A 122 -20.17 14.02 -5.93
N ALA A 123 -18.97 13.74 -5.41
CA ALA A 123 -18.77 12.90 -4.24
C ALA A 123 -19.37 13.53 -2.98
N PHE A 124 -19.20 14.85 -2.79
CA PHE A 124 -19.79 15.59 -1.67
C PHE A 124 -21.33 15.54 -1.69
N ALA A 125 -21.94 15.73 -2.85
CA ALA A 125 -23.39 15.59 -3.02
C ALA A 125 -23.85 14.13 -2.84
N GLY A 126 -23.12 13.17 -3.41
CA GLY A 126 -23.39 11.74 -3.26
C GLY A 126 -23.29 11.25 -1.81
N ALA A 127 -22.50 11.92 -0.96
CA ALA A 127 -22.44 11.71 0.48
C ALA A 127 -23.62 12.35 1.25
N GLY A 128 -24.53 13.03 0.56
CA GLY A 128 -25.74 13.63 1.13
C GLY A 128 -25.57 15.06 1.66
N HIS A 129 -24.44 15.71 1.39
CA HIS A 129 -24.21 17.09 1.84
C HIS A 129 -24.83 18.15 0.90
N ALA A 130 -25.19 17.78 -0.32
CA ALA A 130 -25.77 18.64 -1.34
C ALA A 130 -26.63 17.81 -2.32
N THR A 131 -27.42 18.47 -3.16
CA THR A 131 -28.10 17.83 -4.29
C THR A 131 -27.37 18.15 -5.58
N PHE A 132 -27.35 17.20 -6.51
CA PHE A 132 -26.84 17.42 -7.87
C PHE A 132 -27.84 16.85 -8.86
N THR A 133 -28.27 17.66 -9.82
CA THR A 133 -29.25 17.28 -10.84
C THR A 133 -28.71 17.60 -12.22
N PRO A 134 -28.56 16.62 -13.13
CA PRO A 134 -28.16 16.89 -14.51
C PRO A 134 -29.13 17.87 -15.19
N ILE A 135 -28.60 18.85 -15.91
CA ILE A 135 -29.39 19.77 -16.72
C ILE A 135 -29.42 19.24 -18.16
N GLU A 136 -30.58 18.77 -18.59
CA GLU A 136 -30.81 18.35 -19.97
C GLU A 136 -31.09 19.55 -20.88
N GLU A 137 -30.48 19.54 -22.06
CA GLU A 137 -30.69 20.55 -23.11
C GLU A 137 -31.25 19.89 -24.36
N THR A 138 -32.28 20.50 -24.93
CA THR A 138 -32.84 20.08 -26.23
C THR A 138 -32.04 20.73 -27.35
N GLY A 139 -31.16 19.98 -28.00
CA GLY A 139 -30.34 20.45 -29.13
C GLY A 139 -29.72 19.33 -29.95
N ASP A 140 -28.96 19.69 -30.98
CA ASP A 140 -28.28 18.74 -31.88
C ASP A 140 -27.05 18.07 -31.24
N LEU A 141 -26.58 18.60 -30.11
CA LEU A 141 -25.45 18.08 -29.33
C LEU A 141 -25.95 17.44 -28.02
N PRO A 142 -25.27 16.41 -27.51
CA PRO A 142 -25.65 15.77 -26.25
C PRO A 142 -25.44 16.73 -25.06
N SER A 143 -26.30 16.63 -24.05
CA SER A 143 -26.25 17.48 -22.85
C SER A 143 -25.09 17.13 -21.90
N SER A 144 -24.59 15.89 -21.95
CA SER A 144 -23.39 15.43 -21.25
C SER A 144 -22.58 14.48 -22.13
N LEU A 145 -21.30 14.29 -21.77
CA LEU A 145 -20.41 13.30 -22.34
C LEU A 145 -19.84 12.45 -21.19
N GLU A 146 -20.18 11.17 -21.19
CA GLU A 146 -19.91 10.26 -20.09
C GLU A 146 -19.41 8.91 -20.62
N TRP A 147 -18.54 8.26 -19.88
CA TRP A 147 -18.12 6.89 -20.14
C TRP A 147 -18.75 5.95 -19.12
N THR A 148 -19.45 4.92 -19.60
CA THR A 148 -19.80 3.79 -18.73
C THR A 148 -18.53 3.00 -18.41
N VAL A 149 -18.13 3.03 -17.15
CA VAL A 149 -16.94 2.33 -16.65
C VAL A 149 -17.35 1.12 -15.84
N TYR A 150 -16.63 0.01 -16.04
CA TYR A 150 -16.80 -1.17 -15.20
C TYR A 150 -15.87 -1.08 -13.99
N LEU A 151 -16.46 -1.10 -12.80
CA LEU A 151 -15.73 -1.10 -11.54
C LEU A 151 -15.72 -2.52 -10.98
N PRO A 152 -14.56 -3.21 -10.98
CA PRO A 152 -14.48 -4.57 -10.49
C PRO A 152 -14.76 -4.62 -8.98
N PRO A 153 -15.31 -5.73 -8.47
CA PRO A 153 -15.53 -5.89 -7.04
C PRO A 153 -14.19 -5.98 -6.30
N SER A 154 -14.10 -5.39 -5.11
CA SER A 154 -12.92 -5.50 -4.24
C SER A 154 -12.58 -6.96 -3.90
N ARG A 155 -13.60 -7.84 -3.82
CA ARG A 155 -13.43 -9.29 -3.63
C ARG A 155 -14.30 -10.10 -4.58
N ARG A 156 -13.68 -11.03 -5.31
CA ARG A 156 -14.36 -11.94 -6.24
C ARG A 156 -15.14 -13.07 -5.56
N MET A 157 -14.82 -13.39 -4.31
CA MET A 157 -15.36 -14.57 -3.60
C MET A 157 -16.84 -14.46 -3.23
N ASN A 158 -17.40 -13.25 -3.19
CA ASN A 158 -18.78 -13.02 -2.77
C ASN A 158 -19.79 -13.15 -3.93
N GLY A 159 -19.36 -13.59 -5.12
CA GLY A 159 -20.21 -13.62 -6.31
C GLY A 159 -20.59 -12.24 -6.85
N ASN A 160 -20.09 -11.17 -6.22
CA ASN A 160 -20.25 -9.80 -6.70
C ASN A 160 -19.59 -9.70 -8.08
N LYS A 161 -20.33 -9.17 -9.06
CA LYS A 161 -19.86 -8.99 -10.43
C LYS A 161 -19.24 -7.62 -10.67
N GLY A 162 -19.09 -6.78 -9.63
CA GLY A 162 -18.75 -5.37 -9.80
C GLY A 162 -19.99 -4.53 -10.07
N TYR A 163 -19.77 -3.27 -10.40
CA TYR A 163 -20.81 -2.31 -10.70
C TYR A 163 -20.43 -1.50 -11.93
N LEU A 164 -21.43 -1.03 -12.66
CA LEU A 164 -21.22 -0.01 -13.69
C LEU A 164 -21.24 1.35 -12.99
N GLY A 165 -20.23 2.16 -13.28
CA GLY A 165 -20.19 3.57 -12.92
C GLY A 165 -20.21 4.42 -14.20
N GLU A 166 -20.38 5.72 -14.00
CA GLU A 166 -20.29 6.71 -15.06
C GLU A 166 -19.11 7.63 -14.74
N ASP A 167 -18.22 7.82 -15.72
CA ASP A 167 -17.13 8.78 -15.63
C ASP A 167 -17.48 9.98 -16.52
N VAL A 168 -17.74 11.13 -15.88
CA VAL A 168 -18.22 12.33 -16.55
C VAL A 168 -17.04 13.11 -17.13
N ILE A 169 -17.03 13.25 -18.46
CA ILE A 169 -16.04 14.04 -19.20
C ILE A 169 -16.52 15.47 -19.37
N PHE A 170 -17.80 15.61 -19.70
CA PHE A 170 -18.49 16.90 -19.77
C PHE A 170 -19.88 16.74 -19.17
N GLY A 171 -20.26 17.60 -18.25
CA GLY A 171 -21.59 17.60 -17.67
C GLY A 171 -21.99 18.96 -17.16
N LYS A 172 -23.30 19.21 -17.15
CA LYS A 172 -23.91 20.43 -16.63
C LYS A 172 -24.92 20.03 -15.55
N PHE A 173 -24.84 20.67 -14.40
CA PHE A 173 -25.62 20.30 -13.23
C PHE A 173 -26.21 21.53 -12.54
N LEU A 174 -27.43 21.40 -12.05
CA LEU A 174 -27.97 22.24 -10.99
C LEU A 174 -27.50 21.63 -9.67
N TYR A 175 -26.85 22.45 -8.85
CA TYR A 175 -26.27 22.02 -7.58
C TYR A 175 -26.86 22.86 -6.46
N GLU A 176 -27.48 22.22 -5.48
CA GLU A 176 -28.09 22.94 -4.35
C GLU A 176 -27.35 22.59 -3.05
N TRP A 177 -26.90 23.62 -2.34
CA TRP A 177 -26.18 23.48 -1.09
C TRP A 177 -26.56 24.60 -0.14
N GLU A 178 -26.97 24.25 1.08
CA GLU A 178 -27.44 25.18 2.12
C GLU A 178 -28.53 26.17 1.64
N GLY A 179 -29.38 25.74 0.70
CA GLY A 179 -30.47 26.56 0.15
C GLY A 179 -30.04 27.53 -0.96
N GLU A 180 -28.78 27.50 -1.38
CA GLU A 180 -28.27 28.24 -2.53
C GLU A 180 -28.16 27.32 -3.75
N GLU A 181 -28.51 27.85 -4.93
CA GLU A 181 -28.43 27.15 -6.21
C GLU A 181 -27.20 27.61 -7.00
N PHE A 182 -26.48 26.65 -7.58
CA PHE A 182 -25.33 26.88 -8.46
C PHE A 182 -25.54 26.14 -9.77
N VAL A 183 -25.09 26.74 -10.87
CA VAL A 183 -24.97 26.01 -12.14
C VAL A 183 -23.52 25.59 -12.31
N ILE A 184 -23.29 24.28 -12.32
CA ILE A 184 -21.95 23.69 -12.34
C ILE A 184 -21.72 23.03 -13.69
N TYR A 185 -20.62 23.40 -14.35
CA TYR A 185 -20.09 22.64 -15.47
C TYR A 185 -18.87 21.84 -15.00
N LEU A 186 -18.89 20.54 -15.25
CA LEU A 186 -17.73 19.67 -15.10
C LEU A 186 -17.11 19.46 -16.48
N VAL A 187 -15.83 19.78 -16.64
CA VAL A 187 -15.12 19.63 -17.92
C VAL A 187 -13.75 19.00 -17.69
N ASP A 188 -13.50 17.89 -18.37
CA ASP A 188 -12.18 17.27 -18.49
C ASP A 188 -11.44 17.88 -19.69
N GLY A 189 -10.49 18.77 -19.39
CA GLY A 189 -9.63 19.41 -20.37
C GLY A 189 -8.32 18.65 -20.55
N ARG A 190 -7.99 18.26 -21.79
CA ARG A 190 -6.67 17.70 -22.15
C ARG A 190 -5.68 18.79 -22.57
N ASP A 191 -5.53 19.80 -21.72
CA ASP A 191 -4.60 20.89 -21.94
C ASP A 191 -3.32 20.68 -21.14
N GLY A 192 -2.17 20.54 -21.79
CA GLY A 192 -0.91 20.76 -21.08
C GLY A 192 0.35 20.22 -21.75
N MET A 193 1.48 20.70 -21.23
CA MET A 193 2.84 20.39 -21.69
C MET A 193 3.34 19.04 -21.18
N ASP A 194 2.65 18.44 -20.22
CA ASP A 194 2.94 17.11 -19.71
C ASP A 194 2.36 16.01 -20.60
N PRO A 195 2.90 14.78 -20.54
CA PRO A 195 2.38 13.68 -21.35
C PRO A 195 0.92 13.32 -21.06
N TYR A 196 0.43 13.57 -19.83
CA TYR A 196 -0.93 13.18 -19.38
C TYR A 196 -1.55 14.10 -18.30
N PRO A 197 -1.69 15.44 -18.49
CA PRO A 197 -2.42 16.26 -17.55
C PRO A 197 -3.92 16.01 -17.73
N GLN A 198 -4.55 15.35 -16.76
CA GLN A 198 -6.00 15.36 -16.63
C GLN A 198 -6.38 16.63 -15.87
N VAL A 199 -6.83 17.65 -16.58
CA VAL A 199 -7.29 18.90 -15.98
C VAL A 199 -8.82 18.85 -15.93
N ARG A 200 -9.35 18.10 -14.96
CA ARG A 200 -10.78 18.09 -14.68
C ARG A 200 -11.12 19.28 -13.78
N ASN A 201 -11.93 20.20 -14.30
CA ASN A 201 -12.32 21.43 -13.62
C ASN A 201 -13.83 21.50 -13.39
N TYR A 202 -14.20 22.04 -12.24
CA TYR A 202 -15.54 22.49 -11.93
C TYR A 202 -15.64 24.00 -12.18
N TYR A 203 -16.58 24.40 -13.03
CA TYR A 203 -16.92 25.78 -13.34
C TYR A 203 -18.24 26.11 -12.66
N ILE A 204 -18.19 26.89 -11.59
CA ILE A 204 -19.31 27.21 -10.72
C ILE A 204 -19.82 28.61 -11.10
N LEU A 205 -21.00 28.68 -11.71
CA LEU A 205 -21.73 29.93 -11.93
C LEU A 205 -22.57 30.25 -10.70
N THR A 206 -22.46 31.48 -10.22
CA THR A 206 -23.14 31.95 -9.00
C THR A 206 -23.54 33.42 -9.12
N SER A 207 -24.60 33.83 -8.42
CA SER A 207 -24.91 35.24 -8.17
C SER A 207 -24.20 35.80 -6.93
N ASP A 208 -23.62 34.93 -6.10
CA ASP A 208 -22.90 35.30 -4.88
C ASP A 208 -21.57 34.51 -4.79
N VAL A 209 -20.46 35.20 -5.03
CA VAL A 209 -19.10 34.63 -4.95
C VAL A 209 -18.74 34.22 -3.52
N HIS A 210 -19.28 34.89 -2.49
CA HIS A 210 -19.01 34.52 -1.11
C HIS A 210 -19.58 33.14 -0.78
N LYS A 211 -20.81 32.86 -1.22
CA LYS A 211 -21.45 31.54 -1.09
C LYS A 211 -20.70 30.45 -1.86
N ALA A 212 -20.26 30.75 -3.09
CA ALA A 212 -19.44 29.80 -3.84
C ALA A 212 -18.11 29.49 -3.14
N ASN A 213 -17.43 30.49 -2.56
CA ASN A 213 -16.20 30.28 -1.80
C ASN A 213 -16.45 29.44 -0.52
N GLN A 214 -17.58 29.64 0.16
CA GLN A 214 -17.97 28.81 1.31
C GLN A 214 -18.23 27.35 0.90
N LEU A 215 -18.91 27.12 -0.23
CA LEU A 215 -19.07 25.79 -0.80
C LEU A 215 -17.70 25.17 -1.11
N VAL A 216 -16.80 25.94 -1.73
CA VAL A 216 -15.46 25.45 -2.09
C VAL A 216 -14.66 25.03 -0.85
N LEU A 217 -14.68 25.85 0.20
CA LEU A 217 -14.04 25.55 1.48
C LEU A 217 -14.66 24.31 2.15
N SER A 218 -15.98 24.18 2.12
CA SER A 218 -16.69 23.06 2.74
C SER A 218 -16.39 21.73 2.05
N VAL A 219 -16.46 21.71 0.71
CA VAL A 219 -16.15 20.53 -0.10
C VAL A 219 -14.66 20.18 0.00
N GLY A 220 -13.77 21.18 -0.04
CA GLY A 220 -12.33 20.96 0.10
C GLY A 220 -11.94 20.45 1.49
N SER A 221 -12.56 20.97 2.56
CA SER A 221 -12.36 20.47 3.93
C SER A 221 -12.82 19.02 4.03
N TRP A 222 -14.04 18.73 3.57
CA TRP A 222 -14.59 17.38 3.58
C TRP A 222 -13.74 16.40 2.74
N GLY A 223 -13.23 16.85 1.60
CA GLY A 223 -12.33 16.08 0.74
C GLY A 223 -10.98 15.80 1.41
N SER A 224 -10.49 16.69 2.27
CA SER A 224 -9.26 16.44 3.05
C SER A 224 -9.50 15.52 4.25
N ASP A 225 -10.67 15.62 4.87
CA ASP A 225 -11.06 14.81 6.03
C ASP A 225 -11.07 13.31 5.73
N LEU A 226 -10.76 12.50 6.74
CA LEU A 226 -10.81 11.04 6.65
C LEU A 226 -12.20 10.55 7.07
N HIS A 227 -12.84 9.75 6.21
CA HIS A 227 -14.18 9.19 6.45
C HIS A 227 -14.07 7.68 6.63
N ASP A 228 -13.72 7.23 7.84
CA ASP A 228 -13.43 5.82 8.14
C ASP A 228 -12.32 5.24 7.27
N GLU A 229 -11.22 5.99 7.18
CA GLU A 229 -10.09 5.75 6.30
C GLU A 229 -8.77 6.06 7.02
N VAL A 230 -7.67 5.54 6.47
CA VAL A 230 -6.30 5.83 6.90
C VAL A 230 -5.52 6.37 5.72
N TRP A 231 -4.69 7.39 5.92
CA TRP A 231 -3.76 7.83 4.87
C TRP A 231 -2.66 6.78 4.73
N VAL A 232 -2.51 6.21 3.53
CA VAL A 232 -1.43 5.28 3.20
C VAL A 232 -0.53 5.91 2.15
N PHE A 233 0.77 5.97 2.44
CA PHE A 233 1.77 6.36 1.46
C PHE A 233 2.34 5.12 0.77
N ASP A 234 2.22 5.06 -0.55
CA ASP A 234 2.75 3.98 -1.38
C ASP A 234 3.14 4.49 -2.77
N GLN A 235 4.28 4.02 -3.29
CA GLN A 235 4.79 4.32 -4.62
C GLN A 235 4.84 5.81 -5.03
N GLY A 236 5.01 6.73 -4.06
CA GLY A 236 5.08 8.17 -4.30
C GLY A 236 3.76 8.93 -4.15
N TYR A 237 2.68 8.26 -3.75
CA TYR A 237 1.36 8.89 -3.62
C TYR A 237 0.71 8.56 -2.29
N PHE A 238 -0.19 9.46 -1.87
CA PHE A 238 -1.10 9.20 -0.76
C PHE A 238 -2.43 8.68 -1.28
N VAL A 239 -2.92 7.62 -0.65
CA VAL A 239 -4.27 7.08 -0.88
C VAL A 239 -5.01 6.97 0.44
N LYS A 240 -6.32 7.18 0.41
CA LYS A 240 -7.21 6.88 1.53
C LYS A 240 -7.53 5.38 1.48
N ASP A 241 -7.12 4.63 2.49
CA ASP A 241 -7.28 3.17 2.55
C ASP A 241 -8.32 2.78 3.60
N ARG A 242 -9.56 2.52 3.14
CA ARG A 242 -10.65 2.01 3.99
C ARG A 242 -10.45 0.55 4.40
N GLU A 243 -9.81 -0.28 3.56
CA GLU A 243 -9.59 -1.69 3.91
C GLU A 243 -8.62 -1.83 5.09
N LEU A 244 -7.58 -1.00 5.13
CA LEU A 244 -6.67 -0.93 6.26
C LEU A 244 -7.37 -0.41 7.51
N TRP A 245 -8.22 0.61 7.39
CA TRP A 245 -9.04 1.10 8.49
C TRP A 245 -9.94 -0.02 9.05
N GLU A 246 -10.70 -0.71 8.22
CA GLU A 246 -11.56 -1.84 8.64
C GLU A 246 -10.75 -2.97 9.28
N SER A 247 -9.54 -3.24 8.78
CA SER A 247 -8.62 -4.20 9.40
C SER A 247 -8.16 -3.74 10.78
N ALA A 248 -7.93 -2.44 10.97
CA ALA A 248 -7.53 -1.88 12.25
C ALA A 248 -8.67 -1.95 13.27
N GLN A 249 -9.91 -1.63 12.87
CA GLN A 249 -11.09 -1.71 13.74
C GLN A 249 -11.39 -3.13 14.26
N LYS A 250 -10.91 -4.17 13.57
CA LYS A 250 -11.01 -5.56 14.06
C LYS A 250 -9.96 -5.92 15.11
N SER A 251 -8.95 -5.09 15.30
CA SER A 251 -7.85 -5.30 16.24
C SER A 251 -8.13 -4.44 17.47
N THR A 252 -8.55 -5.05 18.58
CA THR A 252 -8.67 -4.35 19.88
C THR A 252 -7.54 -4.77 20.80
N TRP A 253 -7.18 -3.93 21.77
CA TRP A 253 -6.18 -4.30 22.78
C TRP A 253 -6.58 -5.52 23.62
N ASP A 254 -7.88 -5.81 23.73
CA ASP A 254 -8.38 -7.02 24.38
C ASP A 254 -8.02 -8.29 23.59
N ALA A 255 -8.00 -8.21 22.26
CA ALA A 255 -7.64 -9.33 21.38
C ALA A 255 -6.11 -9.54 21.26
N VAL A 256 -5.30 -8.57 21.66
CA VAL A 256 -3.83 -8.66 21.59
C VAL A 256 -3.32 -9.43 22.80
N ILE A 257 -2.70 -10.60 22.59
CA ILE A 257 -2.09 -11.39 23.68
C ILE A 257 -0.64 -10.93 23.86
N LEU A 258 -0.37 -10.30 25.01
CA LEU A 258 0.93 -9.80 25.44
C LEU A 258 1.03 -9.87 26.97
N ASP A 259 2.23 -9.66 27.51
CA ASP A 259 2.40 -9.41 28.94
C ASP A 259 1.53 -8.22 29.38
N GLU A 260 0.82 -8.39 30.49
CA GLU A 260 -0.16 -7.40 30.95
C GLU A 260 0.47 -6.06 31.36
N ASN A 261 1.69 -6.09 31.90
CA ASN A 261 2.39 -4.86 32.26
C ASN A 261 2.89 -4.13 31.01
N MET A 262 3.40 -4.87 30.04
CA MET A 262 3.78 -4.36 28.73
C MET A 262 2.57 -3.74 28.01
N LYS A 263 1.44 -4.45 27.95
CA LYS A 263 0.20 -3.95 27.34
C LYS A 263 -0.27 -2.64 27.97
N LYS A 264 -0.33 -2.58 29.30
CA LYS A 264 -0.70 -1.34 30.03
C LYS A 264 0.26 -0.20 29.74
N SER A 265 1.56 -0.49 29.71
CA SER A 265 2.60 0.51 29.43
C SER A 265 2.48 1.07 28.01
N LEU A 266 2.24 0.19 27.03
CA LEU A 266 2.01 0.57 25.63
C LEU A 266 0.80 1.48 25.50
N ILE A 267 -0.36 1.07 26.03
CA ILE A 267 -1.59 1.87 25.97
C ILE A 267 -1.38 3.25 26.61
N ASN A 268 -0.82 3.27 27.82
CA ASN A 268 -0.59 4.51 28.56
C ASN A 268 0.36 5.46 27.83
N ASP A 269 1.42 4.95 27.19
CA ASP A 269 2.38 5.77 26.47
C ASP A 269 1.80 6.53 25.28
N HIS A 270 0.86 5.91 24.57
CA HIS A 270 0.17 6.52 23.44
C HIS A 270 -0.86 7.53 23.94
N ILE A 271 -1.75 7.12 24.86
CA ILE A 271 -2.81 7.98 25.38
C ILE A 271 -2.22 9.22 26.08
N SER A 272 -1.29 9.01 27.02
CA SER A 272 -0.69 10.10 27.78
C SER A 272 0.01 11.11 26.89
N PHE A 273 0.64 10.69 25.79
CA PHE A 273 1.27 11.61 24.84
C PHE A 273 0.25 12.58 24.23
N PHE A 274 -0.86 12.06 23.72
CA PHE A 274 -1.87 12.88 23.04
C PHE A 274 -2.66 13.77 24.02
N GLU A 275 -2.74 13.38 25.29
CA GLU A 275 -3.38 14.18 26.35
C GLU A 275 -2.45 15.25 26.95
N SER A 276 -1.13 15.10 26.81
CA SER A 276 -0.14 15.95 27.48
C SER A 276 0.27 17.21 26.71
N ARG A 277 -0.46 17.62 25.65
CA ARG A 277 -0.07 18.78 24.82
C ARG A 277 0.29 20.02 25.65
N GLN A 278 -0.57 20.37 26.61
CA GLN A 278 -0.36 21.55 27.46
C GLN A 278 0.89 21.39 28.33
N THR A 279 1.14 20.21 28.88
CA THR A 279 2.34 19.92 29.68
C THR A 279 3.62 20.10 28.86
N TYR A 280 3.64 19.65 27.61
CA TYR A 280 4.79 19.88 26.73
C TYR A 280 5.01 21.38 26.47
N ALA A 281 3.94 22.13 26.23
CA ALA A 281 3.99 23.58 26.03
C ALA A 281 4.51 24.32 27.27
N ASP A 282 4.00 23.99 28.47
CA ASP A 282 4.40 24.61 29.73
C ASP A 282 5.88 24.35 30.07
N LEU A 283 6.40 23.19 29.69
CA LEU A 283 7.81 22.81 29.87
C LEU A 283 8.73 23.37 28.77
N GLY A 284 8.18 23.94 27.69
CA GLY A 284 8.96 24.45 26.56
C GLY A 284 9.71 23.37 25.77
N VAL A 285 9.21 22.13 25.77
CA VAL A 285 9.81 21.00 25.04
C VAL A 285 8.98 20.62 23.80
N PRO A 286 9.60 20.13 22.71
CA PRO A 286 8.86 19.73 21.52
C PRO A 286 7.83 18.63 21.80
N TRP A 287 6.60 18.81 21.35
CA TRP A 287 5.51 17.84 21.57
C TRP A 287 5.58 16.73 20.50
N LYS A 288 6.63 15.94 20.55
CA LYS A 288 6.84 14.79 19.65
C LYS A 288 7.30 13.57 20.44
N ARG A 289 7.01 12.38 19.93
CA ARG A 289 7.45 11.12 20.55
C ARG A 289 7.73 10.07 19.49
N GLY A 290 8.77 9.27 19.70
CA GLY A 290 9.06 8.10 18.87
C GLY A 290 9.18 6.83 19.69
N ILE A 291 8.55 5.74 19.25
CA ILE A 291 8.64 4.41 19.85
C ILE A 291 9.02 3.37 18.79
N ILE A 292 9.83 2.38 19.18
CA ILE A 292 10.14 1.22 18.34
C ILE A 292 9.58 -0.06 18.98
N TYR A 293 8.83 -0.84 18.22
CA TYR A 293 8.50 -2.23 18.52
C TYR A 293 9.52 -3.12 17.82
N HIS A 294 10.24 -3.95 18.58
CA HIS A 294 11.24 -4.85 18.00
C HIS A 294 11.14 -6.26 18.57
N GLY A 295 11.60 -7.24 17.80
CA GLY A 295 11.65 -8.64 18.23
C GLY A 295 11.35 -9.60 17.09
N PRO A 296 11.40 -10.91 17.32
CA PRO A 296 11.14 -11.92 16.30
C PRO A 296 9.84 -11.70 15.51
N PRO A 297 9.79 -12.12 14.23
CA PRO A 297 8.59 -11.99 13.40
C PRO A 297 7.44 -12.84 13.95
N GLY A 298 6.21 -12.35 13.75
CA GLY A 298 5.01 -13.10 14.12
C GLY A 298 4.58 -13.04 15.60
N ASN A 299 5.18 -12.15 16.39
CA ASN A 299 4.87 -12.00 17.83
C ASN A 299 4.08 -10.72 18.18
N GLY A 300 3.21 -10.27 17.27
CA GLY A 300 2.19 -9.28 17.63
C GLY A 300 2.56 -7.80 17.50
N LYS A 301 3.67 -7.44 16.84
CA LYS A 301 4.04 -6.03 16.57
C LYS A 301 2.96 -5.30 15.74
N THR A 302 2.63 -5.85 14.56
CA THR A 302 1.64 -5.27 13.62
C THR A 302 0.23 -5.21 14.20
N ILE A 303 -0.24 -6.27 14.88
CA ILE A 303 -1.57 -6.25 15.51
C ILE A 303 -1.64 -5.22 16.65
N SER A 304 -0.54 -4.98 17.38
CA SER A 304 -0.47 -3.93 18.40
C SER A 304 -0.53 -2.53 17.79
N ILE A 305 0.13 -2.31 16.64
CA ILE A 305 0.03 -1.07 15.88
C ILE A 305 -1.43 -0.84 15.46
N LYS A 306 -2.08 -1.85 14.88
CA LYS A 306 -3.49 -1.78 14.46
C LYS A 306 -4.45 -1.56 15.64
N ALA A 307 -4.21 -2.22 16.78
CA ALA A 307 -4.98 -2.00 18.00
C ALA A 307 -4.82 -0.57 18.54
N THR A 308 -3.63 0.00 18.40
CA THR A 308 -3.39 1.42 18.71
C THR A 308 -4.13 2.33 17.73
N MET A 309 -4.11 2.04 16.43
CA MET A 309 -4.85 2.81 15.42
C MET A 309 -6.34 2.85 15.76
N HIS A 310 -6.94 1.71 16.08
CA HIS A 310 -8.35 1.62 16.49
C HIS A 310 -8.63 2.44 17.75
N MET A 311 -7.85 2.23 18.81
CA MET A 311 -7.99 2.98 20.07
C MET A 311 -7.90 4.50 19.85
N LEU A 312 -7.03 4.94 18.94
CA LEU A 312 -6.82 6.35 18.61
C LEU A 312 -7.93 6.93 17.71
N ALA A 313 -8.49 6.12 16.80
CA ALA A 313 -9.64 6.47 15.98
C ALA A 313 -10.92 6.64 16.84
N ASP A 314 -11.10 5.80 17.86
CA ASP A 314 -12.27 5.82 18.75
C ASP A 314 -12.27 6.94 19.79
N ARG A 315 -11.11 7.59 20.02
CA ARG A 315 -11.01 8.74 20.92
C ARG A 315 -11.80 9.94 20.39
N LYS A 316 -12.07 10.90 21.29
CA LYS A 316 -12.68 12.19 20.97
C LYS A 316 -11.83 13.36 21.51
N PRO A 317 -11.27 14.23 20.66
CA PRO A 317 -11.24 14.12 19.18
C PRO A 317 -10.40 12.90 18.75
N SER A 318 -10.75 12.30 17.60
CA SER A 318 -10.01 11.18 17.04
C SER A 318 -8.61 11.61 16.60
N ILE A 319 -7.64 10.68 16.59
CA ILE A 319 -6.30 10.93 16.06
C ILE A 319 -6.16 10.21 14.72
N PRO A 320 -5.93 10.93 13.61
CA PRO A 320 -5.69 10.32 12.32
C PRO A 320 -4.38 9.52 12.30
N THR A 321 -4.37 8.47 11.49
CA THR A 321 -3.18 7.68 11.21
C THR A 321 -2.65 7.98 9.82
N VAL A 322 -1.33 8.18 9.71
CA VAL A 322 -0.59 8.16 8.45
C VAL A 322 0.29 6.92 8.46
N TYR A 323 0.07 6.03 7.50
CA TYR A 323 0.71 4.72 7.42
C TYR A 323 1.65 4.66 6.21
N VAL A 324 2.91 4.30 6.43
CA VAL A 324 3.93 4.24 5.37
C VAL A 324 4.11 2.79 4.93
N ARG A 325 3.81 2.51 3.66
CA ARG A 325 3.98 1.17 3.06
C ARG A 325 5.30 1.03 2.31
N SER A 326 5.71 2.08 1.60
CA SER A 326 6.95 2.12 0.83
C SER A 326 7.54 3.52 0.81
N LEU A 327 8.86 3.65 0.71
CA LEU A 327 9.50 4.93 0.37
C LEU A 327 9.79 5.06 -1.12
N GLU A 328 9.63 4.01 -1.91
CA GLU A 328 9.89 4.04 -3.35
C GLU A 328 8.95 5.02 -4.04
N SER A 329 9.49 5.84 -4.93
CA SER A 329 8.72 6.75 -5.77
C SER A 329 9.53 7.12 -7.01
N TRP A 330 8.84 7.62 -8.03
CA TRP A 330 9.47 8.15 -9.23
C TRP A 330 10.29 9.42 -8.97
N MET A 331 10.06 10.13 -7.87
CA MET A 331 10.80 11.32 -7.44
C MET A 331 11.99 11.00 -6.53
N GLY A 332 12.15 9.74 -6.12
CA GLY A 332 13.17 9.29 -5.19
C GLY A 332 12.69 9.26 -3.74
N PRO A 333 13.26 8.35 -2.92
CA PRO A 333 12.83 8.11 -1.54
C PRO A 333 13.09 9.28 -0.58
N GLU A 334 14.01 10.19 -0.91
CA GLU A 334 14.26 11.41 -0.15
C GLU A 334 13.06 12.35 -0.19
N PHE A 335 12.46 12.51 -1.38
CA PHE A 335 11.27 13.33 -1.55
C PHE A 335 10.03 12.65 -0.93
N SER A 336 9.94 11.32 -1.01
CA SER A 336 8.91 10.53 -0.32
C SER A 336 8.89 10.82 1.18
N LEU A 337 10.05 10.83 1.83
CA LEU A 337 10.16 11.14 3.26
C LEU A 337 9.66 12.56 3.57
N HIS A 338 9.99 13.53 2.73
CA HIS A 338 9.51 14.89 2.89
C HIS A 338 7.97 14.96 2.85
N MET A 339 7.36 14.35 1.83
CA MET A 339 5.90 14.30 1.68
C MET A 339 5.23 13.59 2.85
N ILE A 340 5.82 12.49 3.34
CA ILE A 340 5.30 11.73 4.50
C ILE A 340 5.21 12.62 5.73
N PHE A 341 6.29 13.33 6.06
CA PHE A 341 6.31 14.18 7.23
C PHE A 341 5.49 15.46 7.04
N GLU A 342 5.40 16.01 5.83
CA GLU A 342 4.48 17.10 5.53
C GLU A 342 3.02 16.71 5.77
N LYS A 343 2.61 15.51 5.32
CA LYS A 343 1.26 15.00 5.58
C LYS A 343 1.01 14.75 7.07
N ALA A 344 2.00 14.21 7.78
CA ALA A 344 1.89 14.02 9.23
C ALA A 344 1.75 15.34 10.01
N ARG A 345 2.38 16.44 9.53
CA ARG A 345 2.20 17.79 10.09
C ARG A 345 0.83 18.37 9.78
N GLU A 346 0.32 18.18 8.56
CA GLU A 346 -1.03 18.60 8.16
C GLU A 346 -2.10 17.97 9.06
N PHE A 347 -1.92 16.69 9.42
CA PHE A 347 -2.85 15.92 10.24
C PHE A 347 -2.48 15.91 11.74
N ALA A 348 -1.58 16.78 12.21
CA ALA A 348 -1.21 16.83 13.61
C ALA A 348 -2.39 17.29 14.50
N PRO A 349 -2.68 16.63 15.65
CA PRO A 349 -1.97 15.48 16.21
C PRO A 349 -2.16 14.20 15.40
N CYS A 350 -1.06 13.49 15.12
CA CYS A 350 -1.04 12.38 14.16
C CYS A 350 -0.29 11.17 14.71
N TYR A 351 -0.78 9.97 14.39
CA TYR A 351 -0.07 8.70 14.58
C TYR A 351 0.60 8.27 13.28
N LEU A 352 1.93 8.43 13.20
CA LEU A 352 2.73 8.13 12.01
C LEU A 352 3.39 6.75 12.12
N VAL A 353 3.02 5.83 11.23
CA VAL A 353 3.40 4.41 11.29
C VAL A 353 4.46 4.08 10.23
N PHE A 354 5.58 3.50 10.68
CA PHE A 354 6.61 2.87 9.84
C PHE A 354 6.74 1.39 10.21
N GLU A 355 6.11 0.49 9.47
CA GLU A 355 6.33 -0.96 9.67
C GLU A 355 7.59 -1.44 8.94
N ASP A 356 8.29 -2.41 9.54
CA ASP A 356 9.53 -2.99 9.02
C ASP A 356 10.55 -1.91 8.60
N ILE A 357 10.82 -0.97 9.50
CA ILE A 357 11.65 0.21 9.24
C ILE A 357 13.08 -0.13 8.77
N ASP A 358 13.59 -1.32 9.09
CA ASP A 358 14.87 -1.82 8.57
C ASP A 358 14.85 -2.10 7.06
N SER A 359 13.67 -2.38 6.50
CA SER A 359 13.46 -2.52 5.06
C SER A 359 13.22 -1.16 4.39
N LEU A 360 12.54 -0.24 5.07
CA LEU A 360 12.24 1.09 4.54
C LEU A 360 13.48 2.00 4.54
N VAL A 361 14.20 2.08 5.66
CA VAL A 361 15.28 3.05 5.87
C VAL A 361 16.63 2.42 5.54
N THR A 362 16.94 2.41 4.24
CA THR A 362 18.24 1.93 3.74
C THR A 362 19.37 2.91 4.08
N PRO A 363 20.65 2.48 4.03
CA PRO A 363 21.80 3.36 4.31
C PRO A 363 21.85 4.65 3.48
N MET A 364 21.29 4.64 2.26
CA MET A 364 21.24 5.80 1.36
C MET A 364 20.24 6.87 1.83
N VAL A 365 19.07 6.46 2.31
CA VAL A 365 17.97 7.38 2.68
C VAL A 365 17.97 7.76 4.16
N ARG A 366 18.77 7.05 4.96
CA ARG A 366 18.92 7.21 6.41
C ARG A 366 19.13 8.67 6.85
N SER A 367 20.03 9.42 6.21
CA SER A 367 20.30 10.80 6.63
C SER A 367 19.07 11.69 6.47
N TYR A 368 18.30 11.49 5.39
CA TYR A 368 17.06 12.22 5.14
C TYR A 368 15.99 11.86 6.16
N PHE A 369 15.84 10.57 6.46
CA PHE A 369 14.91 10.11 7.50
C PHE A 369 15.22 10.73 8.86
N LEU A 370 16.50 10.71 9.26
CA LEU A 370 16.94 11.29 10.52
C LEU A 370 16.73 12.81 10.58
N ASN A 371 16.91 13.52 9.47
CA ASN A 371 16.66 14.95 9.39
C ASN A 371 15.15 15.27 9.58
N GLU A 372 14.27 14.46 9.00
CA GLU A 372 12.82 14.64 9.17
C GLU A 372 12.37 14.30 10.61
N VAL A 373 12.91 13.25 11.23
CA VAL A 373 12.62 12.89 12.64
C VAL A 373 13.13 13.92 13.63
N ASP A 374 14.34 14.45 13.41
CA ASP A 374 14.92 15.51 14.24
C ASP A 374 14.14 16.83 14.08
N GLY A 375 13.60 17.07 12.88
CA GLY A 375 12.68 18.17 12.59
C GLY A 375 13.37 19.53 12.55
N LEU A 376 13.95 19.89 11.40
CA LEU A 376 14.29 21.29 11.09
C LEU A 376 13.03 22.20 11.05
N LYS A 377 11.84 21.59 10.92
CA LYS A 377 10.51 22.19 11.08
C LYS A 377 9.80 21.54 12.30
N GLN A 378 8.89 22.25 12.97
CA GLN A 378 8.17 21.74 14.16
C GLN A 378 7.39 20.45 13.83
N ASN A 379 7.75 19.35 14.48
CA ASN A 379 7.06 18.04 14.44
C ASN A 379 6.04 17.93 15.60
N ASP A 380 5.47 19.06 16.03
CA ASP A 380 4.57 19.08 17.19
C ASP A 380 3.28 18.30 16.89
N GLY A 381 2.85 17.49 17.86
CA GLY A 381 1.70 16.60 17.75
C GLY A 381 1.96 15.28 17.03
N ILE A 382 3.17 15.02 16.54
CA ILE A 382 3.49 13.78 15.81
C ILE A 382 3.99 12.70 16.77
N PHE A 383 3.27 11.57 16.81
CA PHE A 383 3.72 10.34 17.43
C PHE A 383 4.21 9.37 16.34
N ILE A 384 5.49 9.03 16.35
CA ILE A 384 6.10 8.11 15.39
C ILE A 384 6.17 6.72 16.03
N ILE A 385 5.50 5.73 15.44
CA ILE A 385 5.70 4.33 15.76
C ILE A 385 6.48 3.66 14.65
N ALA A 386 7.47 2.86 15.01
CA ALA A 386 8.19 2.02 14.08
C ALA A 386 8.21 0.56 14.54
N SER A 387 8.13 -0.39 13.61
CA SER A 387 8.39 -1.81 13.89
C SER A 387 9.64 -2.31 13.18
N THR A 388 10.33 -3.29 13.75
CA THR A 388 11.45 -3.99 13.10
C THR A 388 11.60 -5.41 13.64
N ASN A 389 12.11 -6.31 12.81
CA ASN A 389 12.54 -7.63 13.27
C ASN A 389 14.00 -7.64 13.76
N HIS A 390 14.79 -6.64 13.36
CA HIS A 390 16.24 -6.61 13.56
C HIS A 390 16.71 -5.24 14.07
N LEU A 391 16.53 -4.99 15.37
CA LEU A 391 16.95 -3.74 16.01
C LEU A 391 18.47 -3.49 15.85
N ASP A 392 19.26 -4.56 15.80
CA ASP A 392 20.71 -4.55 15.61
C ASP A 392 21.15 -4.07 14.21
N ARG A 393 20.27 -4.21 13.20
CA ARG A 393 20.51 -3.72 11.83
C ARG A 393 20.22 -2.24 11.67
N LEU A 394 19.48 -1.63 12.61
CA LEU A 394 19.16 -0.22 12.55
C LEU A 394 20.37 0.65 12.92
N ASP A 395 20.48 1.79 12.25
CA ASP A 395 21.49 2.79 12.53
C ASP A 395 21.51 3.17 14.02
N PRO A 396 22.68 3.35 14.66
CA PRO A 396 22.78 3.79 16.05
C PRO A 396 22.06 5.12 16.33
N GLY A 397 21.96 6.00 15.34
CA GLY A 397 21.20 7.23 15.42
C GLY A 397 19.69 7.02 15.53
N ILE A 398 19.16 5.89 15.05
CA ILE A 398 17.75 5.48 15.21
C ILE A 398 17.60 4.67 16.50
N SER A 399 18.47 3.68 16.72
CA SER A 399 18.32 2.70 17.79
C SER A 399 18.84 3.17 19.15
N LYS A 400 19.82 4.08 19.22
CA LYS A 400 20.48 4.45 20.48
C LYS A 400 20.32 5.92 20.89
N ARG A 401 20.06 6.83 19.96
CA ARG A 401 20.00 8.26 20.27
C ARG A 401 18.66 8.64 20.94
N PRO A 402 18.68 9.20 22.17
CA PRO A 402 17.50 9.80 22.78
C PRO A 402 16.96 10.96 21.92
N SER A 403 15.70 11.35 22.11
CA SER A 403 14.94 12.40 21.39
C SER A 403 14.43 12.04 19.98
N ARG A 404 14.74 10.84 19.48
CA ARG A 404 14.23 10.31 18.21
C ARG A 404 13.26 9.18 18.48
N PHE A 405 13.77 8.08 19.03
CA PHE A 405 13.00 6.94 19.50
C PHE A 405 13.34 6.69 20.97
N ASP A 406 12.56 7.34 21.83
CA ASP A 406 12.81 7.44 23.27
C ASP A 406 12.54 6.12 24.00
N ARG A 407 11.66 5.28 23.43
CA ARG A 407 11.28 3.99 24.01
C ARG A 407 11.38 2.87 22.99
N LYS A 408 11.77 1.70 23.48
CA LYS A 408 11.77 0.44 22.73
C LYS A 408 11.00 -0.60 23.52
N TYR A 409 10.08 -1.26 22.83
CA TYR A 409 9.34 -2.39 23.37
C TYR A 409 9.79 -3.66 22.66
N TYR A 410 10.30 -4.59 23.44
CA TYR A 410 10.70 -5.90 22.95
C TYR A 410 9.51 -6.86 22.97
N PHE A 411 9.21 -7.46 21.83
CA PHE A 411 8.18 -8.47 21.62
C PHE A 411 8.87 -9.83 21.51
N PRO A 412 9.08 -10.56 22.62
CA PRO A 412 9.70 -11.89 22.60
C PRO A 412 8.78 -12.93 21.98
N ASP A 413 9.30 -14.14 21.81
CA ASP A 413 8.45 -15.32 21.61
C ASP A 413 7.55 -15.54 22.84
N PRO A 414 6.32 -16.04 22.65
CA PRO A 414 5.37 -16.15 23.73
C PRO A 414 5.80 -17.17 24.79
N ASP A 415 5.59 -16.81 26.06
CA ASP A 415 5.74 -17.74 27.18
C ASP A 415 4.63 -18.79 27.21
N VAL A 416 4.70 -19.73 28.16
CA VAL A 416 3.72 -20.83 28.24
C VAL A 416 2.29 -20.33 28.49
N ASP A 417 2.12 -19.30 29.31
CA ASP A 417 0.81 -18.76 29.66
C ASP A 417 0.19 -18.03 28.46
N GLN A 418 1.01 -17.29 27.71
CA GLN A 418 0.61 -16.63 26.47
C GLN A 418 0.26 -17.63 25.37
N ARG A 419 1.02 -18.73 25.24
CA ARG A 419 0.68 -19.82 24.30
C ARG A 419 -0.62 -20.51 24.69
N GLU A 420 -0.87 -20.73 25.98
CA GLU A 420 -2.13 -21.27 26.47
C GLU A 420 -3.30 -20.31 26.17
N ALA A 421 -3.14 -19.01 26.43
CA ALA A 421 -4.14 -17.98 26.10
C ALA A 421 -4.45 -17.95 24.60
N TYR A 422 -3.43 -18.05 23.74
CA TYR A 422 -3.60 -18.13 22.29
C TYR A 422 -4.33 -19.41 21.87
N CYS A 423 -4.08 -20.52 22.57
CA CYS A 423 -4.79 -21.77 22.36
C CYS A 423 -6.29 -21.65 22.74
N ARG A 424 -6.60 -20.98 23.85
CA ARG A 424 -7.99 -20.68 24.26
C ARG A 424 -8.72 -19.79 23.26
N PHE A 425 -8.02 -18.83 22.66
CA PHE A 425 -8.56 -18.04 21.55
C PHE A 425 -9.00 -18.94 20.37
N TRP A 426 -8.17 -19.90 19.98
CA TRP A 426 -8.53 -20.87 18.94
C TRP A 426 -9.66 -21.80 19.36
N GLN A 427 -9.70 -22.20 20.63
CA GLN A 427 -10.78 -23.01 21.18
C GLN A 427 -12.13 -22.31 21.04
N GLU A 428 -12.25 -21.04 21.46
CA GLU A 428 -13.48 -20.26 21.31
C GLU A 428 -13.84 -20.04 19.83
N LYS A 429 -12.85 -19.79 18.97
CA LYS A 429 -13.06 -19.67 17.52
C LYS A 429 -13.61 -20.96 16.88
N LEU A 430 -13.21 -22.13 17.40
CA LEU A 430 -13.60 -23.44 16.87
C LEU A 430 -14.84 -24.02 17.55
N LYS A 431 -15.27 -23.48 18.69
CA LYS A 431 -16.46 -23.89 19.44
C LYS A 431 -17.74 -24.07 18.61
N PRO A 432 -18.02 -23.26 17.57
CA PRO A 432 -19.19 -23.49 16.71
C PRO A 432 -19.09 -24.75 15.85
N ASN A 433 -17.90 -25.32 15.67
CA ASN A 433 -17.65 -26.47 14.82
C ASN A 433 -17.82 -27.78 15.61
N LYS A 434 -18.97 -28.42 15.42
CA LYS A 434 -19.33 -29.68 16.10
C LYS A 434 -18.49 -30.88 15.66
N ASP A 435 -17.77 -30.79 14.55
CA ASP A 435 -16.92 -31.88 14.05
C ASP A 435 -15.54 -31.92 14.72
N ILE A 436 -15.24 -30.96 15.60
CA ILE A 436 -13.93 -30.83 16.28
C ILE A 436 -14.13 -30.84 17.79
N GLU A 437 -13.68 -31.91 18.42
CA GLU A 437 -13.58 -32.00 19.87
C GLU A 437 -12.30 -31.30 20.36
N PHE A 438 -12.47 -30.22 21.12
CA PHE A 438 -11.37 -29.41 21.66
C PHE A 438 -11.57 -29.09 23.15
N PRO A 439 -11.32 -30.05 24.06
CA PRO A 439 -11.46 -29.84 25.51
C PRO A 439 -10.34 -28.96 26.09
N ASP A 440 -10.62 -28.27 27.19
CA ASP A 440 -9.72 -27.30 27.85
C ASP A 440 -8.32 -27.85 28.16
N LYS A 441 -8.22 -29.15 28.47
CA LYS A 441 -6.94 -29.82 28.75
C LYS A 441 -5.96 -29.75 27.57
N LEU A 442 -6.46 -29.71 26.34
CA LEU A 442 -5.61 -29.56 25.16
C LEU A 442 -4.93 -28.20 25.11
N CYS A 443 -5.49 -27.16 25.74
CA CYS A 443 -4.86 -25.84 25.69
C CYS A 443 -3.47 -25.85 26.34
N LYS A 444 -3.39 -26.43 27.53
CA LYS A 444 -2.14 -26.61 28.25
C LYS A 444 -1.18 -27.54 27.50
N ALA A 445 -1.67 -28.67 27.02
CA ALA A 445 -0.84 -29.65 26.32
C ALA A 445 -0.26 -29.08 25.00
N ILE A 446 -1.04 -28.29 24.25
CA ILE A 446 -0.57 -27.60 23.03
C ILE A 446 0.47 -26.54 23.39
N ALA A 447 0.28 -25.79 24.48
CA ALA A 447 1.23 -24.78 24.95
C ALA A 447 2.59 -25.37 25.32
N GLU A 448 2.62 -26.60 25.86
CA GLU A 448 3.85 -27.31 26.21
C GLU A 448 4.61 -27.79 24.96
N ILE A 449 3.93 -28.39 23.98
CA ILE A 449 4.60 -28.90 22.75
C ILE A 449 5.00 -27.80 21.76
N THR A 450 4.48 -26.57 21.92
CA THR A 450 4.78 -25.39 21.08
C THR A 450 5.85 -24.50 21.67
N ASP A 451 6.71 -25.02 22.56
CA ASP A 451 7.85 -24.28 23.10
C ASP A 451 8.71 -23.65 21.98
N LYS A 452 9.06 -22.37 22.18
CA LYS A 452 9.79 -21.47 21.25
C LYS A 452 9.10 -21.17 19.92
N PHE A 453 7.81 -21.47 19.77
CA PHE A 453 7.08 -21.03 18.58
C PHE A 453 6.61 -19.60 18.76
N SER A 454 6.71 -18.79 17.70
CA SER A 454 5.98 -17.52 17.62
C SER A 454 4.48 -17.75 17.47
N PHE A 455 3.64 -16.74 17.74
CA PHE A 455 2.19 -16.87 17.50
C PHE A 455 1.87 -17.23 16.04
N ALA A 456 2.66 -16.75 15.07
CA ALA A 456 2.49 -17.11 13.67
C ALA A 456 2.76 -18.62 13.41
N TYR A 457 3.76 -19.22 14.04
CA TYR A 457 4.01 -20.65 13.95
C TYR A 457 2.90 -21.48 14.61
N ILE A 458 2.38 -21.01 15.75
CA ILE A 458 1.25 -21.66 16.42
C ILE A 458 0.01 -21.58 15.53
N GLN A 459 -0.28 -20.40 14.95
CA GLN A 459 -1.35 -20.22 13.97
C GLN A 459 -1.24 -21.20 12.80
N GLU A 460 -0.06 -21.36 12.22
CA GLU A 460 0.16 -22.32 11.14
C GLU A 460 -0.11 -23.75 11.59
N ALA A 461 0.34 -24.14 12.79
CA ALA A 461 0.04 -25.46 13.34
C ALA A 461 -1.48 -25.71 13.45
N PHE A 462 -2.25 -24.74 13.92
CA PHE A 462 -3.71 -24.81 13.96
C PHE A 462 -4.31 -24.93 12.55
N VAL A 463 -3.93 -24.07 11.62
CA VAL A 463 -4.47 -24.06 10.25
C VAL A 463 -4.15 -25.36 9.52
N ALA A 464 -2.92 -25.84 9.59
CA ALA A 464 -2.49 -27.09 8.97
C ALA A 464 -3.28 -28.29 9.54
N THR A 465 -3.48 -28.33 10.86
CA THR A 465 -4.27 -29.36 11.54
C THR A 465 -5.72 -29.37 11.04
N LEU A 466 -6.37 -28.20 11.01
CA LEU A 466 -7.76 -28.08 10.57
C LEU A 466 -7.94 -28.50 9.10
N LEU A 467 -7.01 -28.12 8.23
CA LEU A 467 -7.03 -28.51 6.82
C LEU A 467 -6.79 -30.02 6.64
N ALA A 468 -5.91 -30.62 7.45
CA ALA A 468 -5.68 -32.06 7.42
C ALA A 468 -6.93 -32.85 7.85
N ILE A 469 -7.60 -32.43 8.93
CA ILE A 469 -8.86 -33.02 9.40
C ILE A 469 -9.95 -32.88 8.34
N ALA A 470 -10.11 -31.69 7.75
CA ALA A 470 -11.11 -31.45 6.70
C ALA A 470 -10.88 -32.31 5.44
N ARG A 471 -9.61 -32.57 5.09
CA ARG A 471 -9.27 -33.49 3.98
C ARG A 471 -9.65 -34.93 4.30
N GLN A 472 -9.37 -35.38 5.53
CA GLN A 472 -9.69 -36.74 5.97
C GLN A 472 -11.21 -36.96 6.07
N SER A 473 -11.98 -35.99 6.58
CA SER A 473 -13.44 -36.07 6.65
C SER A 473 -14.07 -36.13 5.26
N LYS A 474 -13.58 -35.31 4.31
CA LYS A 474 -14.02 -35.34 2.91
C LYS A 474 -13.69 -36.68 2.23
N ALA A 475 -12.50 -37.24 2.47
CA ALA A 475 -12.12 -38.55 1.94
C ALA A 475 -12.98 -39.69 2.52
N LYS A 476 -13.31 -39.63 3.82
CA LYS A 476 -14.23 -40.57 4.48
C LYS A 476 -15.65 -40.46 3.92
N ARG A 477 -16.13 -39.25 3.63
CA ARG A 477 -17.45 -39.00 3.01
C ARG A 477 -17.52 -39.48 1.56
N ILE A 478 -16.43 -39.31 0.78
CA ILE A 478 -16.35 -39.82 -0.60
C ILE A 478 -16.29 -41.35 -0.62
N ARG A 479 -15.55 -41.98 0.31
CA ARG A 479 -15.49 -43.46 0.44
C ARG A 479 -16.79 -44.05 1.00
N GLY A 480 -17.46 -43.37 1.93
CA GLY A 480 -18.76 -43.78 2.47
C GLY A 480 -19.93 -43.65 1.49
N SER A 481 -19.74 -42.94 0.37
CA SER A 481 -20.73 -42.84 -0.72
C SER A 481 -20.72 -44.06 -1.65
N SER A 482 -19.78 -45.00 -1.51
CA SER A 482 -19.66 -46.18 -2.39
C SER A 482 -19.87 -47.53 -1.69
N ALA A 483 -20.40 -47.57 -0.47
CA ALA A 483 -20.72 -48.81 0.22
C ALA A 483 -21.96 -48.62 1.09
N GLU A 484 -23.02 -49.38 0.80
CA GLU A 484 -24.24 -49.42 1.58
C GLU A 484 -24.01 -49.95 3.01
N SER A 485 -24.71 -49.31 3.96
CA SER A 485 -25.41 -49.85 5.13
C SER A 485 -24.86 -51.11 5.82
N TRP A 486 -24.59 -51.03 7.14
CA TRP A 486 -25.32 -51.77 8.18
C TRP A 486 -25.20 -51.06 9.55
N VAL A 487 -26.29 -51.14 10.31
CA VAL A 487 -26.61 -50.53 11.61
C VAL A 487 -25.98 -51.30 12.78
N LEU A 488 -25.56 -50.61 13.84
CA LEU A 488 -25.79 -51.06 15.23
C LEU A 488 -26.11 -49.86 16.14
N VAL A 489 -27.23 -50.00 16.85
CA VAL A 489 -27.69 -49.18 17.97
C VAL A 489 -27.03 -49.70 19.25
N GLY A 490 -26.62 -48.80 20.13
CA GLY A 490 -26.22 -49.08 21.51
C GLY A 490 -26.39 -47.83 22.35
N ASP A 491 -27.27 -47.92 23.36
CA ASP A 491 -27.70 -46.86 24.27
C ASP A 491 -26.62 -46.44 25.28
N ASP A 492 -26.79 -45.21 25.78
CA ASP A 492 -26.43 -44.61 27.08
C ASP A 492 -25.02 -44.86 27.68
N GLU A 493 -24.27 -43.77 27.85
CA GLU A 493 -23.97 -43.21 29.19
C GLU A 493 -23.01 -42.01 29.07
N ASP A 494 -23.37 -40.93 29.76
CA ASP A 494 -22.56 -39.75 30.04
C ASP A 494 -21.76 -40.03 31.32
N PRO A 495 -20.41 -40.01 31.30
CA PRO A 495 -19.70 -39.67 32.51
C PRO A 495 -18.71 -38.54 32.26
N ALA A 496 -18.91 -37.46 33.01
CA ALA A 496 -17.86 -36.52 33.38
C ALA A 496 -16.74 -37.27 34.11
N GLY A 497 -15.83 -37.87 33.34
CA GLY A 497 -14.63 -38.55 33.81
C GLY A 497 -13.38 -37.69 33.60
N THR A 498 -12.53 -37.64 34.59
CA THR A 498 -11.21 -37.00 34.52
C THR A 498 -10.32 -37.73 33.51
N LEU A 499 -10.24 -37.21 32.28
CA LEU A 499 -9.35 -37.71 31.21
C LEU A 499 -7.86 -37.61 31.62
N ASP A 500 -7.12 -38.71 31.63
CA ASP A 500 -5.65 -38.76 31.86
C ASP A 500 -4.88 -38.47 30.54
N GLU A 501 -3.54 -38.32 30.59
CA GLU A 501 -2.71 -38.09 29.39
C GLU A 501 -2.92 -39.14 28.29
N ASP A 502 -3.19 -40.39 28.68
CA ASP A 502 -3.48 -41.51 27.77
C ASP A 502 -4.81 -41.38 27.01
N ASP A 503 -5.72 -40.51 27.46
CA ASP A 503 -7.00 -40.25 26.78
C ASP A 503 -6.91 -39.16 25.71
N LEU A 504 -5.90 -38.28 25.78
CA LEU A 504 -5.72 -37.20 24.79
C LEU A 504 -5.38 -37.76 23.40
N ASP A 505 -4.60 -38.85 23.35
CA ASP A 505 -4.19 -39.50 22.09
C ASP A 505 -5.36 -40.16 21.33
N LYS A 506 -6.57 -40.20 21.90
CA LYS A 506 -7.80 -40.60 21.21
C LYS A 506 -8.44 -39.45 20.41
N LEU A 507 -8.09 -38.20 20.73
CA LEU A 507 -8.66 -37.02 20.08
C LEU A 507 -7.97 -36.79 18.74
N ALA A 508 -8.75 -36.88 17.65
CA ALA A 508 -8.24 -36.69 16.28
C ALA A 508 -7.51 -35.34 16.11
N PHE A 509 -7.98 -34.30 16.78
CA PHE A 509 -7.34 -32.99 16.77
C PHE A 509 -5.96 -32.99 17.42
N TRP A 510 -5.82 -33.65 18.58
CA TRP A 510 -4.55 -33.72 19.31
C TRP A 510 -3.48 -34.52 18.56
N VAL A 511 -3.87 -35.66 18.00
CA VAL A 511 -2.95 -36.50 17.21
C VAL A 511 -2.41 -35.73 16.01
N GLU A 512 -3.28 -35.02 15.29
CA GLU A 512 -2.88 -34.29 14.10
C GLU A 512 -2.07 -33.03 14.46
N ILE A 513 -2.42 -32.27 15.49
CA ILE A 513 -1.63 -31.08 15.88
C ILE A 513 -0.23 -31.44 16.37
N LYS A 514 -0.07 -32.54 17.12
CA LYS A 514 1.27 -33.07 17.51
C LYS A 514 2.14 -33.33 16.27
N LYS A 515 1.55 -33.92 15.24
CA LYS A 515 2.24 -34.20 13.98
C LYS A 515 2.62 -32.91 13.26
N GLN A 516 1.72 -31.94 13.15
CA GLN A 516 2.02 -30.66 12.48
C GLN A 516 3.09 -29.84 13.23
N VAL A 517 3.02 -29.80 14.56
CA VAL A 517 4.05 -29.16 15.40
C VAL A 517 5.41 -29.81 15.20
N LYS A 518 5.48 -31.14 15.11
CA LYS A 518 6.74 -31.85 14.83
C LYS A 518 7.32 -31.45 13.47
N LEU A 519 6.50 -31.42 12.42
CA LEU A 519 6.92 -31.05 11.06
C LEU A 519 7.44 -29.60 11.01
N LEU A 520 6.72 -28.66 11.63
CA LEU A 520 7.15 -27.26 11.70
C LEU A 520 8.48 -27.11 12.45
N ARG A 521 8.66 -27.87 13.54
CA ARG A 521 9.90 -27.85 14.32
C ARG A 521 11.09 -28.42 13.56
N GLU A 522 10.89 -29.43 12.72
CA GLU A 522 11.92 -29.94 11.80
C GLU A 522 12.31 -28.86 10.77
N GLY A 523 11.32 -28.18 10.18
CA GLY A 523 11.58 -27.07 9.25
C GLY A 523 12.36 -25.90 9.85
N ILE A 524 12.06 -25.50 11.10
CA ILE A 524 12.80 -24.45 11.81
C ILE A 524 14.29 -24.83 11.98
N LYS A 525 14.57 -26.09 12.34
CA LYS A 525 15.95 -26.56 12.52
C LYS A 525 16.72 -26.53 11.20
N ASP A 526 16.08 -26.97 10.11
CA ASP A 526 16.69 -26.96 8.79
C ASP A 526 17.02 -25.51 8.33
N GLU A 527 16.16 -24.53 8.63
CA GLU A 527 16.43 -23.12 8.36
C GLU A 527 17.57 -22.56 9.21
N GLU A 528 17.60 -22.88 10.51
CA GLU A 528 18.70 -22.49 11.40
C GLU A 528 20.04 -23.06 10.92
N ASP A 529 20.08 -24.33 10.54
CA ASP A 529 21.28 -25.00 10.05
C ASP A 529 21.73 -24.44 8.68
N ALA A 530 20.78 -24.15 7.78
CA ALA A 530 21.07 -23.49 6.50
C ALA A 530 21.61 -22.06 6.67
N SER A 531 21.08 -21.32 7.66
CA SER A 531 21.55 -19.96 7.97
C SER A 531 22.95 -19.96 8.57
N ARG A 532 23.28 -20.95 9.42
CA ARG A 532 24.63 -21.15 9.98
C ARG A 532 25.63 -21.61 8.91
N GLY A 533 25.21 -22.44 7.97
CA GLY A 533 26.05 -22.94 6.87
C GLY A 533 26.42 -21.89 5.82
N ARG A 534 25.69 -20.77 5.73
CA ARG A 534 26.03 -19.63 4.85
C ARG A 534 27.03 -18.63 5.45
N ILE A 535 27.37 -18.78 6.73
CA ILE A 535 28.27 -17.86 7.46
C ILE A 535 29.71 -18.42 7.55
N VAL A 536 29.98 -19.62 7.00
CA VAL A 536 31.32 -20.24 6.98
C VAL A 536 32.04 -20.00 5.66
#